data_AF-A0AAI9F2N2-F1
#
_entry.id   AF-A0AAI9F2N2-F1
#
_cell.length_a   1.000
_cell.length_b   1.000
_cell.length_c   1.000
_cell.angle_alpha   90.00
_cell.angle_beta   90.00
_cell.angle_gamma   90.00
#
_symmetry.space_group_name_H-M   'P 1'
#
loop_
_entity.id
_entity.type
_entity.pdbx_description
1 polymer ?
#
loop_
_entity_poly.entity_id
_entity_poly.type
_entity_poly.pdbx_seq_one_letter_code
_entity_poly.pdbx_strand_id
1 'polypeptide(L)'
;MKKLLILLSSVFLFANSHMTTNDKALQEALNGNYKKAFSMFEKRCKKNEGYACGMVGYFYDKGFGIEKNHQKAITYYKKGCNLNDADSCTLLGYEFYKNGNLKKAKELLNKACKLGNKDACNYLKKIQ
;
A
#
# COMPACT_ATOMS: atom_id res chain seq x y z
N MET A 1 -35.74 -45.21 6.08
CA MET A 1 -35.93 -44.63 4.72
C MET A 1 -36.14 -43.13 4.92
N LYS A 2 -35.34 -42.16 4.46
CA LYS A 2 -34.18 -42.10 3.55
C LYS A 2 -33.13 -41.17 4.16
N LYS A 3 -31.86 -41.54 3.99
CA LYS A 3 -30.67 -40.69 4.11
C LYS A 3 -30.61 -39.71 2.92
N LEU A 4 -30.14 -38.47 3.11
CA LEU A 4 -29.21 -37.72 2.24
C LEU A 4 -28.99 -36.32 2.86
N LEU A 5 -27.90 -35.99 3.56
CA LEU A 5 -26.54 -35.70 3.09
C LEU A 5 -26.48 -34.73 1.88
N ILE A 6 -26.39 -33.43 2.16
CA ILE A 6 -25.58 -32.50 1.37
C ILE A 6 -24.65 -31.77 2.35
N LEU A 7 -23.51 -32.43 2.62
CA LEU A 7 -22.27 -31.74 2.93
C LEU A 7 -21.61 -31.38 1.60
N LEU A 8 -20.97 -30.20 1.55
CA LEU A 8 -20.03 -29.72 0.53
C LEU A 8 -20.62 -29.20 -0.79
N SER A 9 -20.54 -27.88 -0.99
CA SER A 9 -19.79 -27.36 -2.12
C SER A 9 -19.36 -25.90 -1.89
N SER A 10 -18.09 -25.68 -2.18
CA SER A 10 -17.49 -24.40 -2.59
C SER A 10 -17.71 -23.20 -1.65
N VAL A 11 -16.74 -22.87 -0.83
CA VAL A 11 -15.72 -21.92 -1.30
C VAL A 11 -16.39 -20.64 -1.81
N PHE A 12 -16.81 -19.78 -0.89
CA PHE A 12 -16.79 -18.33 -1.15
C PHE A 12 -15.34 -17.82 -0.96
N LEU A 13 -14.37 -18.48 -1.61
CA LEU A 13 -13.05 -17.90 -1.87
C LEU A 13 -13.10 -17.22 -3.23
N PHE A 14 -13.93 -16.20 -3.42
CA PHE A 14 -13.71 -15.20 -4.48
C PHE A 14 -14.30 -13.84 -4.07
N ALA A 15 -13.95 -13.36 -2.88
CA ALA A 15 -13.77 -11.92 -2.72
C ALA A 15 -12.38 -11.60 -3.29
N ASN A 16 -12.32 -11.48 -4.62
CA ASN A 16 -11.10 -11.11 -5.32
C ASN A 16 -10.56 -9.80 -4.72
N SER A 17 -9.32 -9.88 -4.28
CA SER A 17 -8.49 -8.82 -3.75
C SER A 17 -8.34 -7.67 -4.75
N HIS A 18 -9.19 -6.65 -4.68
CA HIS A 18 -8.93 -5.31 -5.20
C HIS A 18 -9.78 -4.26 -4.47
N MET A 19 -9.09 -3.39 -3.74
CA MET A 19 -9.46 -2.03 -3.35
C MET A 19 -10.83 -1.83 -2.65
N THR A 20 -10.68 -1.57 -1.36
CA THR A 20 -11.62 -1.05 -0.38
C THR A 20 -12.51 0.09 -0.88
N THR A 21 -13.71 -0.22 -1.35
CA THR A 21 -14.77 0.81 -1.51
C THR A 21 -15.23 1.37 -0.15
N ASN A 22 -14.96 0.65 0.94
CA ASN A 22 -15.42 0.98 2.31
C ASN A 22 -14.30 1.41 3.28
N ASP A 23 -13.08 1.73 2.81
CA ASP A 23 -12.05 2.27 3.71
C ASP A 23 -12.45 3.68 4.16
N LYS A 24 -12.91 3.79 5.41
CA LYS A 24 -13.36 5.06 5.97
C LYS A 24 -12.27 6.14 5.92
N ALA A 25 -10.99 5.80 6.12
CA ALA A 25 -9.92 6.80 6.05
C ALA A 25 -9.74 7.32 4.62
N LEU A 26 -9.86 6.44 3.63
CA LEU A 26 -9.84 6.84 2.22
C LEU A 26 -11.04 7.71 1.86
N GLN A 27 -12.25 7.36 2.33
CA GLN A 27 -13.45 8.17 2.10
C GLN A 27 -13.33 9.57 2.70
N GLU A 28 -12.77 9.70 3.91
CA GLU A 28 -12.49 11.01 4.49
C GLU A 28 -11.50 11.81 3.62
N ALA A 29 -10.48 11.17 3.06
CA ALA A 29 -9.55 11.84 2.15
C ALA A 29 -10.23 12.30 0.86
N LEU A 30 -11.09 11.46 0.26
CA LEU A 30 -11.86 11.80 -0.94
C LEU A 30 -12.84 12.95 -0.71
N ASN A 31 -13.41 13.05 0.49
CA ASN A 31 -14.27 14.16 0.90
C ASN A 31 -13.50 15.43 1.32
N GLY A 32 -12.17 15.46 1.15
CA GLY A 32 -11.33 16.61 1.51
C GLY A 32 -10.99 16.72 3.00
N ASN A 33 -11.44 15.78 3.85
CA ASN A 33 -11.15 15.75 5.28
C ASN A 33 -9.75 15.17 5.56
N TYR A 34 -8.72 15.73 4.94
CA TYR A 34 -7.36 15.18 4.92
C TYR A 34 -6.74 15.00 6.31
N LYS A 35 -6.90 15.97 7.23
CA LYS A 35 -6.38 15.84 8.61
C LYS A 35 -6.96 14.64 9.34
N LYS A 36 -8.26 14.36 9.13
CA LYS A 36 -8.96 13.24 9.74
C LYS A 36 -8.51 11.91 9.13
N ALA A 37 -8.44 11.84 7.80
CA ALA A 37 -7.91 10.70 7.08
C ALA A 37 -6.47 10.37 7.53
N PHE A 38 -5.60 11.38 7.62
CA PHE A 38 -4.23 11.24 8.09
C PHE A 38 -4.19 10.60 9.49
N SER A 39 -4.95 11.14 10.46
CA SER A 39 -4.99 10.60 11.82
C SER A 39 -5.44 9.13 11.86
N MET A 40 -6.40 8.76 11.01
CA MET A 40 -6.89 7.38 10.91
C MET A 40 -5.81 6.44 10.34
N PHE A 41 -5.14 6.84 9.25
CA PHE A 41 -4.02 6.06 8.70
C PHE A 41 -2.85 5.98 9.67
N GLU A 42 -2.55 7.05 10.41
CA GLU A 42 -1.49 7.05 11.42
C GLU A 42 -1.77 6.05 12.54
N LYS A 43 -3.02 6.01 13.04
CA LYS A 43 -3.46 5.03 14.05
C LYS A 43 -3.33 3.58 13.55
N ARG A 44 -3.66 3.32 12.28
CA ARG A 44 -3.53 1.99 11.65
C ARG A 44 -2.07 1.61 11.41
N CYS A 45 -1.25 2.55 10.95
CA CYS A 45 0.19 2.34 10.79
C CYS A 45 0.88 2.06 12.14
N LYS A 46 0.44 2.69 13.25
CA LYS A 46 0.89 2.35 14.61
C LYS A 46 0.60 0.90 15.00
N LYS A 47 -0.44 0.29 14.41
CA LYS A 47 -0.78 -1.13 14.54
C LYS A 47 -0.14 -2.02 13.46
N ASN A 48 0.90 -1.53 12.79
CA ASN A 48 1.66 -2.26 11.77
C ASN A 48 0.83 -2.72 10.56
N GLU A 49 -0.20 -1.95 10.20
CA GLU A 49 -0.86 -2.11 8.92
C GLU A 49 -0.01 -1.45 7.81
N GLY A 50 0.56 -2.27 6.92
CA GLY A 50 1.54 -1.82 5.93
C GLY A 50 0.97 -0.78 4.96
N TYR A 51 -0.22 -1.02 4.40
CA TYR A 51 -0.92 -0.07 3.51
C TYR A 51 -1.13 1.29 4.18
N ALA A 52 -1.59 1.29 5.43
CA ALA A 52 -1.79 2.52 6.17
C ALA A 52 -0.47 3.28 6.40
N CYS A 53 0.65 2.58 6.62
CA CYS A 53 1.96 3.23 6.67
C CYS A 53 2.34 3.84 5.32
N GLY A 54 2.08 3.15 4.21
CA GLY A 54 2.21 3.71 2.86
C GLY A 54 1.42 5.01 2.69
N MET A 55 0.15 5.02 3.09
CA MET A 55 -0.71 6.20 3.04
C MET A 55 -0.20 7.34 3.91
N VAL A 56 0.27 7.09 5.14
CA VAL A 56 0.91 8.13 5.97
C VAL A 56 2.10 8.75 5.24
N GLY A 57 2.93 7.91 4.60
CA GLY A 57 4.05 8.40 3.78
C GLY A 57 3.58 9.28 2.63
N TYR A 58 2.52 8.88 1.94
CA TYR A 58 1.93 9.64 0.84
C TYR A 58 1.38 11.00 1.26
N PHE A 59 0.72 11.07 2.42
CA PHE A 59 0.27 12.34 2.99
C PHE A 59 1.43 13.29 3.28
N TYR A 60 2.55 12.77 3.82
CA TYR A 60 3.75 13.58 4.01
C TYR A 60 4.41 13.99 2.69
N ASP A 61 4.41 13.15 1.65
CA ASP A 61 4.97 13.51 0.34
C ASP A 61 4.17 14.61 -0.36
N LYS A 62 2.84 14.58 -0.23
CA LYS A 62 1.94 15.53 -0.90
C LYS A 62 1.57 16.75 -0.06
N GLY A 63 1.67 16.67 1.27
CA GLY A 63 1.23 17.74 2.17
C GLY A 63 -0.29 17.85 2.27
N PHE A 64 -1.03 16.73 2.18
CA PHE A 64 -2.49 16.75 2.26
C PHE A 64 -2.97 16.98 3.69
N GLY A 65 -3.48 18.19 3.98
CA GLY A 65 -3.97 18.57 5.31
C GLY A 65 -2.89 18.66 6.40
N ILE A 66 -1.63 18.37 6.06
CA ILE A 66 -0.46 18.41 6.94
C ILE A 66 0.70 19.06 6.21
N GLU A 67 1.74 19.46 6.94
CA GLU A 67 2.96 19.97 6.32
C GLU A 67 3.67 18.87 5.51
N LYS A 68 4.07 19.20 4.28
CA LYS A 68 4.86 18.32 3.41
C LYS A 68 6.22 18.03 4.04
N ASN A 69 6.60 16.77 4.11
CA ASN A 69 7.91 16.34 4.63
C ASN A 69 8.40 15.07 3.94
N HIS A 70 9.29 15.23 2.97
CA HIS A 70 9.77 14.13 2.13
C HIS A 70 10.56 13.06 2.92
N GLN A 71 11.35 13.47 3.91
CA GLN A 71 12.11 12.52 4.74
C GLN A 71 11.20 11.63 5.59
N LYS A 72 10.11 12.20 6.12
CA LYS A 72 9.07 11.41 6.80
C LYS A 72 8.36 10.48 5.82
N ALA A 73 8.07 10.93 4.60
CA ALA A 73 7.46 10.08 3.57
C ALA A 73 8.27 8.81 3.31
N ILE A 74 9.57 8.95 3.04
CA ILE A 74 10.51 7.82 2.86
C ILE A 74 10.51 6.89 4.09
N THR A 75 10.50 7.46 5.29
CA THR A 75 10.49 6.68 6.54
C THR A 75 9.26 5.79 6.65
N TYR A 76 8.08 6.33 6.34
CA TYR A 76 6.83 5.58 6.39
C TYR A 76 6.65 4.61 5.23
N TYR A 77 7.08 4.95 4.01
CA TYR A 77 7.14 4.01 2.90
C TYR A 77 8.04 2.82 3.23
N LYS A 78 9.21 3.06 3.83
CA LYS A 78 10.11 2.01 4.31
C LYS A 78 9.43 1.13 5.35
N LYS A 79 8.72 1.72 6.31
CA LYS A 79 7.95 0.95 7.30
C LYS A 79 6.89 0.07 6.64
N GLY A 80 6.07 0.62 5.74
CA GLY A 80 5.05 -0.15 5.01
C GLY A 80 5.66 -1.28 4.16
N CYS A 81 6.75 -0.99 3.46
CA CYS A 81 7.47 -1.99 2.67
C CYS A 81 8.08 -3.10 3.52
N ASN A 82 8.60 -2.79 4.71
CA ASN A 82 9.08 -3.79 5.67
C ASN A 82 7.95 -4.68 6.20
N LEU A 83 6.71 -4.17 6.23
CA LEU A 83 5.49 -4.90 6.55
C LEU A 83 4.91 -5.64 5.33
N ASN A 84 5.69 -5.79 4.25
CA ASN A 84 5.32 -6.48 3.02
C ASN A 84 4.11 -5.88 2.28
N ASP A 85 3.89 -4.58 2.45
CA ASP A 85 2.94 -3.85 1.62
C ASP A 85 3.57 -3.51 0.26
N ALA A 86 2.95 -4.00 -0.81
CA ALA A 86 3.48 -3.90 -2.16
C ALA A 86 3.49 -2.45 -2.68
N ASP A 87 2.47 -1.65 -2.35
CA ASP A 87 2.34 -0.26 -2.79
C ASP A 87 3.38 0.62 -2.10
N SER A 88 3.62 0.41 -0.81
CA SER A 88 4.67 1.08 -0.03
C SER A 88 6.06 0.77 -0.58
N CYS A 89 6.33 -0.49 -0.95
CA CYS A 89 7.58 -0.85 -1.62
C CYS A 89 7.72 -0.17 -2.99
N THR A 90 6.63 -0.08 -3.75
CA THR A 90 6.60 0.59 -5.05
C THR A 90 6.92 2.09 -4.92
N LEU A 91 6.25 2.77 -4.00
CA LEU A 91 6.47 4.19 -3.70
C LEU A 91 7.91 4.45 -3.27
N LEU A 92 8.47 3.64 -2.36
CA LEU A 92 9.87 3.76 -1.96
C LEU A 92 10.83 3.51 -3.12
N GLY A 93 10.53 2.51 -3.97
CA GLY A 93 11.31 2.21 -5.17
C GLY A 93 11.39 3.39 -6.14
N TYR A 94 10.26 4.09 -6.34
CA TYR A 94 10.23 5.30 -7.16
C TYR A 94 11.03 6.46 -6.56
N GLU A 95 11.03 6.62 -5.24
CA GLU A 95 11.88 7.66 -4.61
C GLU A 95 13.37 7.39 -4.80
N PHE A 96 13.81 6.13 -4.66
CA PHE A 96 15.20 5.79 -4.96
C PHE A 96 15.54 5.94 -6.45
N TYR A 97 14.60 5.66 -7.35
CA TYR A 97 14.80 5.85 -8.79
C TYR A 97 15.01 7.32 -9.14
N LYS A 98 14.13 8.21 -8.65
CA LYS A 98 14.23 9.67 -8.87
C LYS A 98 15.57 10.24 -8.37
N ASN A 99 16.07 9.70 -7.25
CA ASN A 99 17.35 10.10 -6.66
C ASN A 99 18.56 9.43 -7.32
N GLY A 100 18.39 8.74 -8.46
CA GLY A 100 19.47 8.09 -9.22
C GLY A 100 20.00 6.79 -8.61
N ASN A 101 19.46 6.31 -7.49
CA ASN A 101 19.87 5.06 -6.87
C ASN A 101 19.16 3.86 -7.51
N LEU A 102 19.55 3.55 -8.74
CA LEU A 102 18.92 2.51 -9.56
C LEU A 102 18.99 1.11 -8.91
N LYS A 103 20.10 0.80 -8.21
CA LYS A 103 20.27 -0.48 -7.51
C LYS A 103 19.19 -0.67 -6.46
N LYS A 104 18.98 0.32 -5.58
CA LYS A 104 17.98 0.24 -4.52
C LYS A 104 16.56 0.29 -5.08
N ALA A 105 16.33 1.09 -6.12
CA ALA A 105 15.05 1.14 -6.82
C ALA A 105 14.67 -0.24 -7.37
N LYS A 106 15.56 -0.91 -8.13
CA LYS A 106 15.32 -2.25 -8.67
C LYS A 106 15.07 -3.29 -7.58
N GLU A 107 15.81 -3.25 -6.46
CA GLU A 107 15.59 -4.15 -5.31
C GLU A 107 14.16 -4.03 -4.77
N LEU A 108 13.72 -2.79 -4.49
CA LEU A 108 12.41 -2.51 -3.90
C LEU A 108 11.25 -2.80 -4.85
N LEU A 109 11.40 -2.42 -6.12
CA LEU A 109 10.40 -2.72 -7.14
C LEU A 109 10.30 -4.23 -7.39
N ASN A 110 11.41 -4.98 -7.35
CA ASN A 110 11.39 -6.44 -7.44
C ASN A 110 10.63 -7.05 -6.26
N LYS A 111 10.85 -6.54 -5.05
CA LYS A 111 10.08 -6.95 -3.87
C LYS A 111 8.58 -6.66 -4.07
N ALA A 112 8.22 -5.45 -4.47
CA ALA A 112 6.82 -5.06 -4.73
C ALA A 112 6.15 -5.95 -5.79
N CYS A 113 6.86 -6.25 -6.88
CA CYS A 113 6.39 -7.14 -7.94
C CYS A 113 6.11 -8.55 -7.40
N LYS A 114 7.02 -9.12 -6.60
CA LYS A 114 6.82 -10.42 -5.94
C LYS A 114 5.64 -10.42 -4.96
N LEU A 115 5.33 -9.27 -4.37
CA LEU A 115 4.16 -9.06 -3.51
C LEU A 115 2.87 -8.80 -4.29
N GLY A 116 2.91 -8.83 -5.63
CA GLY A 116 1.73 -8.73 -6.50
C GLY A 116 1.43 -7.35 -7.07
N ASN A 117 2.25 -6.33 -6.82
CA ASN A 117 2.06 -5.02 -7.44
C ASN A 117 2.48 -5.06 -8.93
N LYS A 118 1.49 -5.02 -9.82
CA LYS A 118 1.66 -5.10 -11.28
C LYS A 118 2.38 -3.88 -11.84
N ASP A 119 2.17 -2.70 -11.27
CA ASP A 119 2.82 -1.47 -11.71
C ASP A 119 4.33 -1.53 -11.49
N ALA A 120 4.77 -2.05 -10.34
CA ALA A 120 6.16 -2.30 -10.06
C ALA A 120 6.77 -3.31 -11.05
N CYS A 121 6.06 -4.41 -11.35
CA CYS A 121 6.51 -5.36 -12.37
C CYS A 121 6.67 -4.71 -13.76
N ASN A 122 5.71 -3.87 -14.15
CA ASN A 122 5.75 -3.16 -15.43
C ASN A 122 6.85 -2.12 -15.47
N TYR A 123 7.08 -1.42 -14.37
CA TYR A 123 8.13 -0.42 -14.27
C TYR A 123 9.52 -1.04 -14.34
N LEU A 124 9.75 -2.17 -13.66
CA LEU A 124 11.00 -2.91 -13.73
C LEU A 124 11.42 -3.27 -15.16
N LYS A 125 10.46 -3.70 -15.99
CA LYS A 125 10.71 -4.03 -17.40
C LYS A 125 11.20 -2.82 -18.22
N LYS A 126 10.83 -1.59 -17.81
CA LYS A 126 11.21 -0.35 -18.50
C LYS A 126 12.57 0.17 -18.08
N ILE A 127 12.99 -0.10 -16.84
CA ILE A 127 14.26 0.38 -16.28
C ILE A 127 15.36 -0.69 -16.30
N GLN A 128 15.09 -1.83 -16.94
CA GLN A 128 15.99 -2.99 -17.02
C GLN A 128 17.32 -2.61 -17.65
#